data_AF-A0A3M2XWX8-F1
#
_entry.id   AF-A0A3M2XWX8-F1
#
_cell.length_a   1.000
_cell.length_b   1.000
_cell.length_c   1.000
_cell.angle_alpha   90.00
_cell.angle_beta   90.00
_cell.angle_gamma   90.00
#
_symmetry.space_group_name_H-M   'P 1'
#
loop_
_entity.id
_entity.type
_entity.pdbx_description
1 polymer ?
#
loop_
_entity_poly.entity_id
_entity_poly.type
_entity_poly.pdbx_seq_one_letter_code
_entity_poly.pdbx_strand_id
1 'polypeptide(L)'
;MLNEFVVQTVFDAQNFKAVLFQASPMIMVGLAGCMAFRARFWNLGLEGQMIWGAIGATAISLFQVGPEFLRLPLMMAAAVVCGLLWSLGPVLLKLKWQVNEIISTLMLNYIAANFLLHLVYGNWKDPRDNFPYSPAFQSFERLPDLFAGYNAAIVLALLVTALTLWFVGISRAGLYLRFVDANPR
;
A
#
# COMPACT_ATOMS: atom_id res chain seq x y z
N MET A 1 -8.98 32.41 -3.22
CA MET A 1 -7.98 31.42 -2.77
C MET A 1 -8.44 30.54 -1.61
N LEU A 2 -8.49 30.98 -0.34
CA LEU A 2 -8.89 30.10 0.78
C LEU A 2 -10.33 29.57 0.64
N ASN A 3 -11.28 30.42 0.25
CA ASN A 3 -12.66 29.98 0.01
C ASN A 3 -12.77 29.04 -1.20
N GLU A 4 -12.05 29.27 -2.29
CA GLU A 4 -12.06 28.33 -3.42
C GLU A 4 -11.45 26.98 -3.03
N PHE A 5 -10.24 26.97 -2.47
CA PHE A 5 -9.56 25.73 -2.14
C PHE A 5 -10.25 24.95 -1.03
N VAL A 6 -10.69 25.58 0.05
CA VAL A 6 -11.31 24.86 1.17
C VAL A 6 -12.79 24.59 0.88
N VAL A 7 -13.54 25.58 0.38
CA VAL A 7 -15.00 25.41 0.20
C VAL A 7 -15.29 24.55 -1.03
N GLN A 8 -14.62 24.74 -2.17
CA GLN A 8 -14.89 23.90 -3.34
C GLN A 8 -14.33 22.48 -3.18
N THR A 9 -13.25 22.28 -2.43
CA THR A 9 -12.73 20.91 -2.23
C THR A 9 -13.58 20.10 -1.25
N VAL A 10 -14.11 20.74 -0.20
CA VAL A 10 -14.88 20.05 0.85
C VAL A 10 -16.36 19.96 0.52
N PHE A 11 -16.96 21.00 -0.07
CA PHE A 11 -18.40 21.06 -0.30
C PHE A 11 -18.82 20.67 -1.73
N ASP A 12 -17.89 20.50 -2.67
CA ASP A 12 -18.19 19.86 -3.94
C ASP A 12 -18.12 18.33 -3.80
N ALA A 13 -19.22 17.66 -4.14
CA ALA A 13 -19.34 16.21 -4.02
C ALA A 13 -18.31 15.46 -4.88
N GLN A 14 -17.89 16.03 -6.02
CA GLN A 14 -16.90 15.40 -6.89
C GLN A 14 -15.48 15.50 -6.32
N ASN A 15 -15.08 16.68 -5.86
CA ASN A 15 -13.77 16.88 -5.24
C ASN A 15 -13.64 16.08 -3.94
N PHE A 16 -14.71 16.05 -3.14
CA PHE A 16 -14.72 15.27 -1.90
C PHE A 16 -14.52 13.77 -2.15
N LYS A 17 -15.14 13.21 -3.20
CA LYS A 17 -14.90 11.80 -3.61
C LYS A 17 -13.44 11.55 -3.99
N ALA A 18 -12.83 12.47 -4.76
CA ALA A 18 -11.43 12.36 -5.15
C ALA A 18 -10.49 12.41 -3.93
N VAL A 19 -10.79 13.28 -2.96
CA VAL A 19 -10.06 13.36 -1.68
C VAL A 19 -10.15 12.05 -0.91
N LEU A 20 -11.34 11.46 -0.77
CA LEU A 20 -11.50 10.17 -0.09
C LEU A 20 -10.79 9.02 -0.81
N PHE A 21 -10.80 9.03 -2.14
CA PHE A 21 -10.08 8.04 -2.94
C PHE A 21 -8.57 8.10 -2.68
N GLN A 22 -7.99 9.31 -2.68
CA GLN A 22 -6.56 9.50 -2.38
C GLN A 22 -6.22 9.26 -0.89
N ALA A 23 -7.14 9.57 0.02
CA ALA A 23 -6.95 9.32 1.45
C ALA A 23 -6.92 7.83 1.80
N SER A 24 -7.62 6.98 1.04
CA SER A 24 -7.73 5.54 1.29
C SER A 24 -6.38 4.83 1.41
N PRO A 25 -5.45 4.92 0.42
CA PRO A 25 -4.12 4.33 0.57
C PRO A 25 -3.28 5.01 1.66
N MET A 26 -3.43 6.32 1.86
CA MET A 26 -2.69 7.06 2.90
C MET A 26 -3.05 6.59 4.31
N ILE A 27 -4.33 6.29 4.57
CA ILE A 27 -4.79 5.72 5.84
C ILE A 27 -4.11 4.36 6.06
N MET A 28 -4.11 3.48 5.04
CA MET A 28 -3.52 2.15 5.15
C MET A 28 -2.01 2.22 5.42
N VAL A 29 -1.28 3.08 4.71
CA VAL A 29 0.17 3.29 4.92
C VAL A 29 0.44 3.89 6.30
N GLY A 30 -0.36 4.87 6.73
CA GLY A 30 -0.26 5.46 8.08
C GLY A 30 -0.44 4.42 9.18
N LEU A 31 -1.45 3.55 9.06
CA LEU A 31 -1.68 2.44 9.99
C LEU A 31 -0.51 1.46 10.03
N ALA A 32 0.03 1.09 8.86
CA ALA A 32 1.21 0.22 8.79
C ALA A 32 2.42 0.85 9.50
N GLY A 33 2.65 2.15 9.32
CA GLY A 33 3.68 2.91 10.03
C GLY A 33 3.46 2.94 11.54
N CYS A 34 2.24 3.25 12.00
CA CYS A 34 1.90 3.23 13.43
C CYS A 34 2.16 1.85 14.07
N MET A 35 1.84 0.77 13.36
CA MET A 35 2.10 -0.59 13.83
C MET A 35 3.60 -0.91 13.90
N ALA A 36 4.38 -0.46 12.92
CA ALA A 36 5.84 -0.63 12.92
C ALA A 36 6.50 0.12 14.09
N PHE A 37 6.09 1.38 14.33
CA PHE A 37 6.62 2.17 15.44
C PHE A 37 6.29 1.56 16.81
N ARG A 38 5.09 0.99 16.97
CA ARG A 38 4.72 0.27 18.19
C ARG A 38 5.57 -0.99 18.42
N ALA A 39 6.10 -1.58 17.36
CA ALA A 39 7.07 -2.68 17.43
C ALA A 39 8.52 -2.20 17.65
N ARG A 40 8.74 -0.89 17.85
CA ARG A 40 10.06 -0.25 17.93
C ARG A 40 10.94 -0.52 16.72
N PHE A 41 10.30 -0.56 15.54
CA PHE A 41 10.96 -0.71 14.27
C PHE A 41 10.69 0.54 13.42
N TRP A 42 11.73 1.31 13.15
CA TRP A 42 11.66 2.51 12.32
C TRP A 42 11.64 2.12 10.83
N ASN A 43 10.45 1.81 10.33
CA ASN A 43 10.25 1.42 8.94
C ASN A 43 10.01 2.63 8.04
N LEU A 44 11.07 3.12 7.39
CA LEU A 44 10.93 4.12 6.31
C LEU A 44 10.64 3.45 4.95
N GLY A 45 10.58 2.12 4.90
CA GLY A 45 10.51 1.30 3.69
C GLY A 45 9.10 1.01 3.20
N LEU A 46 8.08 1.71 3.72
CA LEU A 46 6.67 1.49 3.37
C LEU A 46 6.39 1.78 1.90
N GLU A 47 7.06 2.79 1.34
CA GLU A 47 6.96 3.13 -0.08
C GLU A 47 7.42 1.97 -0.97
N GLY A 48 8.57 1.37 -0.67
CA GLY A 48 9.08 0.22 -1.41
C GLY A 48 8.16 -0.99 -1.31
N GLN A 49 7.58 -1.25 -0.12
CA GLN A 49 6.59 -2.33 0.04
C GLN A 49 5.32 -2.07 -0.79
N MET A 50 4.86 -0.82 -0.85
CA MET A 50 3.73 -0.42 -1.67
C MET A 50 4.04 -0.60 -3.16
N ILE A 51 5.23 -0.21 -3.61
CA ILE A 51 5.69 -0.39 -4.99
C ILE A 51 5.71 -1.88 -5.36
N TRP A 52 6.32 -2.73 -4.53
CA TRP A 52 6.34 -4.18 -4.79
C TRP A 52 4.96 -4.82 -4.72
N GLY A 53 4.09 -4.34 -3.85
CA GLY A 53 2.69 -4.73 -3.85
C GLY A 53 1.98 -4.37 -5.16
N ALA A 54 2.19 -3.16 -5.67
CA ALA A 54 1.66 -2.72 -6.96
C ALA A 54 2.21 -3.57 -8.12
N ILE A 55 3.51 -3.86 -8.13
CA ILE A 55 4.13 -4.76 -9.12
C ILE A 55 3.47 -6.14 -9.09
N GLY A 56 3.26 -6.71 -7.90
CA GLY A 56 2.60 -8.01 -7.75
C GLY A 56 1.17 -8.02 -8.29
N ALA A 57 0.37 -7.00 -7.95
CA ALA A 57 -0.98 -6.85 -8.48
C ALA A 57 -0.99 -6.68 -10.00
N THR A 58 -0.14 -5.80 -10.54
CA THR A 58 -0.05 -5.54 -11.97
C THR A 58 0.40 -6.79 -12.75
N ALA A 59 1.32 -7.59 -12.19
CA ALA A 59 1.73 -8.86 -12.81
C ALA A 59 0.55 -9.81 -13.03
N ILE A 60 -0.34 -9.95 -12.04
CA ILE A 60 -1.53 -10.80 -12.16
C ILE A 60 -2.45 -10.34 -13.30
N SER A 61 -2.64 -9.03 -13.46
CA SER A 61 -3.43 -8.46 -14.56
C SER A 61 -2.73 -8.66 -15.92
N LEU A 62 -1.46 -8.28 -16.03
CA LEU A 62 -0.71 -8.35 -17.29
C LEU A 62 -0.56 -9.78 -17.82
N PHE A 63 -0.29 -10.73 -16.93
CA PHE A 63 -0.18 -12.15 -17.29
C PHE A 63 -1.53 -12.88 -17.29
N GLN A 64 -2.64 -12.15 -17.06
CA GLN A 64 -4.01 -12.67 -17.04
C GLN A 64 -4.16 -13.93 -16.18
N VAL A 65 -3.54 -13.92 -14.99
CA VAL A 65 -3.49 -15.08 -14.11
C VAL A 65 -4.88 -15.32 -13.49
N GLY A 66 -5.46 -16.47 -13.80
CA GLY A 66 -6.77 -16.89 -13.29
C GLY A 66 -7.98 -16.30 -14.03
N PRO A 67 -9.19 -16.79 -13.71
CA PRO A 67 -10.42 -16.32 -14.34
C PRO A 67 -10.77 -14.90 -13.88
N GLU A 68 -11.52 -14.18 -14.71
CA GLU A 68 -11.84 -12.75 -14.51
C GLU A 68 -12.41 -12.44 -13.13
N PHE A 69 -13.36 -13.25 -12.65
CA PHE A 69 -14.00 -13.08 -11.34
C PHE A 69 -13.03 -13.20 -10.14
N LEU A 70 -11.96 -13.99 -10.27
CA LEU A 70 -10.97 -14.17 -9.20
C LEU A 70 -9.77 -13.24 -9.34
N ARG A 71 -9.68 -12.48 -10.43
CA ARG A 71 -8.47 -11.71 -10.71
C ARG A 71 -8.23 -10.60 -9.68
N LEU A 72 -9.26 -9.86 -9.30
CA LEU A 72 -9.14 -8.83 -8.26
C LEU A 72 -8.68 -9.41 -6.90
N PRO A 73 -9.29 -10.49 -6.36
CA PRO A 73 -8.75 -11.18 -5.19
C PRO A 73 -7.30 -11.68 -5.34
N LEU A 74 -6.94 -12.23 -6.50
CA LEU A 74 -5.57 -12.68 -6.78
C LEU A 74 -4.58 -11.51 -6.82
N MET A 75 -4.97 -10.37 -7.40
CA MET A 75 -4.18 -9.15 -7.40
C MET A 75 -3.95 -8.66 -5.96
N MET A 76 -4.99 -8.66 -5.12
CA MET A 76 -4.86 -8.31 -3.70
C MET A 76 -3.92 -9.26 -2.96
N ALA A 77 -4.06 -10.57 -3.17
CA ALA A 77 -3.19 -11.57 -2.55
C ALA A 77 -1.73 -11.41 -3.00
N ALA A 78 -1.50 -11.22 -4.31
CA ALA A 78 -0.17 -10.98 -4.86
C ALA A 78 0.44 -9.69 -4.29
N ALA A 79 -0.35 -8.62 -4.15
CA ALA A 79 0.12 -7.37 -3.55
C ALA A 79 0.60 -7.56 -2.10
N VAL A 80 -0.18 -8.28 -1.30
CA VAL A 80 0.18 -8.60 0.09
C VAL A 80 1.45 -9.44 0.13
N VAL A 81 1.54 -10.51 -0.67
CA VAL A 81 2.70 -11.41 -0.70
C VAL A 81 3.96 -10.67 -1.14
N CYS A 82 3.91 -9.92 -2.25
CA CYS A 82 5.08 -9.18 -2.73
C CYS A 82 5.53 -8.09 -1.75
N GLY A 83 4.59 -7.35 -1.15
CA GLY A 83 4.91 -6.36 -0.11
C GLY A 83 5.56 -7.00 1.12
N LEU A 84 5.01 -8.12 1.60
CA LEU A 84 5.58 -8.89 2.73
C LEU A 84 6.98 -9.42 2.40
N LEU A 85 7.17 -10.03 1.23
CA LEU A 85 8.46 -10.54 0.80
C LEU A 85 9.51 -9.41 0.71
N TRP A 86 9.11 -8.22 0.23
CA TRP A 86 10.01 -7.07 0.20
C TRP A 86 10.42 -6.60 1.60
N SER A 87 9.50 -6.64 2.56
CA SER A 87 9.78 -6.28 3.95
C SER A 87 10.78 -7.22 4.64
N LEU A 88 10.97 -8.44 4.13
CA LEU A 88 11.95 -9.38 4.68
C LEU A 88 13.39 -8.91 4.45
N GLY A 89 13.66 -8.17 3.36
CA GLY A 89 14.97 -7.61 3.06
C GLY A 89 15.57 -6.83 4.23
N PRO A 90 14.99 -5.69 4.65
CA PRO A 90 15.52 -4.89 5.74
C PRO A 90 15.50 -5.63 7.08
N VAL A 91 14.49 -6.49 7.32
CA VAL A 91 14.41 -7.29 8.55
C VAL A 91 15.58 -8.27 8.65
N LEU A 92 15.92 -8.97 7.57
CA LEU A 92 17.06 -9.89 7.53
C LEU A 92 18.40 -9.14 7.70
N LEU A 93 18.54 -7.96 7.07
CA LEU A 93 19.72 -7.11 7.21
C LEU A 93 19.94 -6.69 8.67
N LYS A 94 18.85 -6.30 9.37
CA LYS A 94 18.90 -5.96 10.80
C LYS A 94 19.25 -7.17 11.66
N LEU A 95 18.58 -8.32 11.45
CA LEU A 95 18.74 -9.49 12.31
C LEU A 95 20.09 -10.19 12.14
N LYS A 96 20.61 -10.29 10.91
CA LYS A 96 21.86 -11.01 10.64
C LYS A 96 23.10 -10.13 10.75
N TRP A 97 23.02 -8.89 10.28
CA TRP A 97 24.18 -8.01 10.13
C TRP A 97 24.11 -6.73 10.96
N GLN A 98 23.05 -6.56 11.78
CA GLN A 98 22.85 -5.38 12.62
C GLN A 98 22.94 -4.04 11.85
N VAL A 99 22.56 -4.06 10.57
CA VAL A 99 22.49 -2.86 9.75
C VAL A 99 21.42 -1.93 10.31
N ASN A 100 21.68 -0.62 10.27
CA ASN A 100 20.69 0.38 10.65
C ASN A 100 19.42 0.23 9.80
N GLU A 101 18.30 -0.02 10.46
CA GLU A 101 16.99 -0.22 9.84
C GLU A 101 16.49 1.00 9.06
N ILE A 102 16.81 2.21 9.51
CA ILE A 102 16.42 3.45 8.83
C ILE A 102 17.12 3.52 7.47
N ILE A 103 18.44 3.28 7.45
CA ILE A 103 19.24 3.35 6.22
C ILE A 103 18.84 2.23 5.26
N SER A 104 18.76 1.00 5.75
CA SER A 104 18.43 -0.16 4.90
C SER A 104 17.04 -0.06 4.28
N THR A 105 16.03 0.36 5.05
CA THR A 105 14.67 0.54 4.53
C THR A 105 14.58 1.69 3.53
N LEU A 106 15.26 2.83 3.78
CA LEU A 106 15.34 3.95 2.84
C LEU A 106 16.03 3.55 1.53
N MET A 107 17.18 2.85 1.61
CA MET A 107 17.92 2.41 0.43
C MET A 107 17.12 1.45 -0.43
N LEU A 108 16.35 0.55 0.20
CA LEU A 108 15.49 -0.39 -0.53
C LEU A 108 14.31 0.28 -1.23
N ASN A 109 13.82 1.44 -0.78
CA ASN A 109 12.82 2.19 -1.54
C ASN A 109 13.35 2.62 -2.91
N TYR A 110 14.59 3.12 -2.97
CA TYR A 110 15.21 3.49 -4.25
C TYR A 110 15.36 2.29 -5.17
N ILE A 111 15.72 1.12 -4.63
CA ILE A 111 15.81 -0.11 -5.44
C ILE A 111 14.43 -0.50 -5.98
N ALA A 112 13.38 -0.44 -5.15
CA ALA A 112 12.01 -0.72 -5.58
C ALA A 112 11.54 0.25 -6.68
N ALA A 113 11.80 1.55 -6.51
CA ALA A 113 11.44 2.57 -7.49
C ALA A 113 12.19 2.39 -8.82
N ASN A 114 13.51 2.16 -8.78
CA ASN A 114 14.28 1.90 -10.00
C ASN A 114 13.84 0.61 -10.70
N PHE A 115 13.47 -0.43 -9.94
CA PHE A 115 12.95 -1.66 -10.50
C PHE A 115 11.59 -1.45 -11.18
N LEU A 116 10.69 -0.68 -10.56
CA LEU A 116 9.43 -0.28 -11.19
C LEU A 116 9.68 0.46 -12.50
N LEU A 117 10.59 1.45 -12.51
CA LEU A 117 10.97 2.19 -13.71
C LEU A 117 11.50 1.25 -14.80
N HIS A 118 12.36 0.31 -14.44
CA HIS A 118 12.87 -0.69 -15.38
C HIS A 118 11.74 -1.49 -16.05
N LEU A 119 10.69 -1.87 -15.30
CA LEU A 119 9.53 -2.58 -15.85
C LEU A 119 8.73 -1.72 -16.82
N VAL A 120 8.36 -0.49 -16.41
CA VAL A 120 7.48 0.38 -17.21
C VAL A 120 8.16 1.05 -18.40
N TYR A 121 9.50 1.16 -18.39
CA TYR A 121 10.27 1.51 -19.59
C TYR A 121 10.58 0.29 -20.47
N GLY A 122 10.54 -0.90 -19.89
CA GLY A 122 10.78 -2.18 -20.57
C GLY A 122 9.49 -2.87 -21.01
N ASN A 123 9.35 -4.14 -20.61
CA ASN A 123 8.33 -5.04 -21.13
C ASN A 123 6.90 -4.71 -20.68
N TRP A 124 6.71 -3.88 -19.65
CA TRP A 124 5.39 -3.58 -19.11
C TRP A 124 4.80 -2.29 -19.66
N LYS A 125 5.53 -1.59 -20.53
CA LYS A 125 5.07 -0.36 -21.18
C LYS A 125 3.82 -0.62 -22.03
N ASP A 126 2.82 0.26 -21.94
CA ASP A 126 1.65 0.21 -22.84
C ASP A 126 2.09 0.41 -24.30
N PRO A 127 1.71 -0.48 -25.25
CA PRO A 127 2.03 -0.31 -26.66
C PRO A 127 1.34 0.90 -27.33
N ARG A 128 0.31 1.46 -26.70
CA ARG A 128 -0.54 2.52 -27.29
C ARG A 128 0.15 3.88 -27.35
N ASP A 129 1.08 4.14 -26.44
CA ASP A 129 1.75 5.42 -26.31
C ASP A 129 3.17 5.27 -25.72
N ASN A 130 3.95 6.34 -25.75
CA ASN A 130 5.36 6.30 -25.31
C ASN A 130 5.57 6.70 -23.84
N PHE A 131 4.49 6.84 -23.05
CA PHE A 131 4.65 7.16 -21.63
C PHE A 131 4.98 5.91 -20.81
N PRO A 132 5.74 6.06 -19.71
CA PRO A 132 6.20 4.95 -18.88
C PRO A 132 5.13 4.51 -17.88
N TYR A 133 4.02 3.96 -18.38
CA TYR A 133 2.99 3.32 -17.57
C TYR A 133 2.59 1.96 -18.16
N SER A 134 2.00 1.11 -17.31
CA SER A 134 1.42 -0.16 -17.75
C SER A 134 0.02 0.03 -18.34
N PRO A 135 -0.43 -0.89 -19.21
CA PRO A 135 -1.81 -0.93 -19.68
C PRO A 135 -2.83 -0.73 -18.56
N ALA A 136 -3.89 0.02 -18.87
CA ALA A 136 -4.97 0.28 -17.92
C ALA A 136 -5.68 -1.01 -17.52
N PHE A 137 -5.95 -1.17 -16.23
CA PHE A 137 -6.69 -2.30 -15.69
C PHE A 137 -8.13 -2.36 -16.23
N GLN A 138 -8.62 -3.58 -16.42
CA GLN A 138 -10.00 -3.83 -16.83
C GLN A 138 -10.99 -3.45 -15.71
N SER A 139 -12.26 -3.25 -16.04
CA SER A 139 -13.25 -2.79 -15.07
C SER A 139 -13.42 -3.72 -13.86
N PHE A 140 -13.33 -5.05 -14.07
CA PHE A 140 -13.40 -6.04 -13.00
C PHE A 140 -12.09 -6.25 -12.23
N GLU A 141 -10.97 -5.69 -12.72
CA GLU A 141 -9.66 -5.69 -12.04
C GLU A 141 -9.49 -4.46 -11.13
N ARG A 142 -10.48 -3.58 -11.10
CA ARG A 142 -10.50 -2.36 -10.29
C ARG A 142 -11.49 -2.54 -9.15
N LEU A 143 -11.21 -1.89 -8.03
CA LEU A 143 -12.17 -1.81 -6.93
C LEU A 143 -13.44 -1.10 -7.43
N PRO A 144 -14.62 -1.72 -7.26
CA PRO A 144 -15.87 -1.19 -7.78
C PRO A 144 -16.25 0.10 -7.05
N ASP A 145 -16.99 0.97 -7.73
CA ASP A 145 -17.61 2.12 -7.10
C ASP A 145 -18.91 1.69 -6.39
N LEU A 146 -19.12 2.17 -5.17
CA LEU A 146 -20.32 1.94 -4.37
C LEU A 146 -21.47 2.87 -4.78
N PHE A 147 -22.63 2.64 -4.17
CA PHE A 147 -23.77 3.55 -4.21
C PHE A 147 -23.31 5.00 -3.93
N ALA A 148 -23.68 5.92 -4.83
CA ALA A 148 -23.24 7.32 -4.88
C ALA A 148 -21.84 7.61 -5.47
N GLY A 149 -21.15 6.63 -6.06
CA GLY A 149 -19.90 6.85 -6.81
C GLY A 149 -18.66 7.04 -5.92
N TYR A 150 -18.73 6.57 -4.67
CA TYR A 150 -17.56 6.46 -3.80
C TYR A 150 -16.84 5.16 -4.09
N ASN A 151 -15.52 5.21 -4.27
CA ASN A 151 -14.76 4.00 -4.57
C ASN A 151 -14.67 3.06 -3.35
N ALA A 152 -14.73 1.74 -3.57
CA ALA A 152 -14.61 0.75 -2.51
C ALA A 152 -13.29 0.79 -1.72
N ALA A 153 -12.27 1.50 -2.22
CA ALA A 153 -11.02 1.74 -1.49
C ALA A 153 -11.25 2.34 -0.09
N ILE A 154 -12.24 3.22 0.08
CA ILE A 154 -12.49 3.83 1.41
C ILE A 154 -13.07 2.82 2.39
N VAL A 155 -13.94 1.93 1.90
CA VAL A 155 -14.50 0.84 2.71
C VAL A 155 -13.40 -0.12 3.11
N LEU A 156 -12.50 -0.47 2.19
CA LEU A 156 -11.34 -1.29 2.48
C LEU A 156 -10.44 -0.63 3.54
N ALA A 157 -10.14 0.66 3.42
CA ALA A 157 -9.34 1.40 4.40
C ALA A 157 -9.99 1.40 5.79
N LEU A 158 -11.31 1.61 5.87
CA LEU A 158 -12.06 1.53 7.13
C LEU A 158 -12.07 0.12 7.72
N LEU A 159 -12.22 -0.92 6.89
CA LEU A 159 -12.14 -2.32 7.32
C LEU A 159 -10.75 -2.64 7.88
N VAL A 160 -9.68 -2.22 7.19
CA VAL A 160 -8.30 -2.38 7.67
C VAL A 160 -8.07 -1.60 8.98
N THR A 161 -8.66 -0.41 9.11
CA THR A 161 -8.61 0.39 10.34
C THR A 161 -9.27 -0.36 11.49
N ALA A 162 -10.50 -0.84 11.30
CA ALA A 162 -11.25 -1.60 12.29
C ALA A 162 -10.50 -2.89 12.70
N LEU A 163 -9.94 -3.61 11.72
CA LEU A 163 -9.15 -4.81 11.96
C LEU A 163 -7.87 -4.50 12.76
N THR A 164 -7.20 -3.40 12.46
CA THR A 164 -6.00 -2.95 13.20
C THR A 164 -6.35 -2.59 14.64
N LEU A 165 -7.45 -1.85 14.86
CA LEU A 165 -7.93 -1.51 16.20
C LEU A 165 -8.34 -2.75 17.00
N TRP A 166 -9.05 -3.69 16.37
CA TRP A 166 -9.42 -4.96 16.99
C TRP A 166 -8.17 -5.78 17.36
N PHE A 167 -7.21 -5.91 16.44
CA PHE A 167 -5.95 -6.62 16.65
C PHE A 167 -5.16 -6.01 17.82
N VAL A 168 -5.03 -4.69 17.87
CA VAL A 168 -4.35 -3.97 18.96
C VAL A 168 -5.12 -4.05 20.29
N GLY A 169 -6.45 -4.02 20.23
CA GLY A 169 -7.35 -3.93 21.37
C GLY A 169 -7.48 -5.24 22.14
N ILE A 170 -7.60 -6.34 21.40
CA ILE A 170 -8.05 -7.62 21.95
C ILE A 170 -7.02 -8.74 21.74
N SER A 171 -6.18 -8.68 20.69
CA SER A 171 -5.29 -9.81 20.39
C SER A 171 -4.13 -9.95 21.39
N ARG A 172 -3.71 -11.21 21.61
CA ARG A 172 -2.52 -11.53 22.44
C ARG A 172 -1.27 -10.82 21.94
N ALA A 173 -1.06 -10.80 20.61
CA ALA A 173 0.07 -10.10 19.99
C ALA A 173 0.02 -8.59 20.24
N GLY A 174 -1.17 -7.99 20.17
CA GLY A 174 -1.40 -6.58 20.51
C GLY A 174 -1.05 -6.25 21.96
N LEU A 175 -1.35 -7.16 22.89
CA LEU A 175 -0.95 -7.04 24.30
C LEU A 175 0.58 -7.11 24.47
N TYR A 176 1.25 -8.05 23.79
CA TYR A 176 2.73 -8.12 23.79
C TYR A 176 3.36 -6.86 23.21
N LEU A 177 2.81 -6.31 22.12
CA LEU A 177 3.26 -5.05 21.53
C LEU A 177 3.17 -3.89 22.53
N ARG A 178 2.12 -3.82 23.36
CA ARG A 178 2.01 -2.82 24.44
C ARG A 178 3.12 -2.96 25.47
N PHE A 179 3.49 -4.20 25.83
CA PHE A 179 4.56 -4.43 26.80
C PHE A 179 5.94 -4.07 26.23
N VAL A 180 6.20 -4.40 24.96
CA VAL A 180 7.45 -4.00 24.27
C VAL A 180 7.56 -2.49 24.21
N ASP A 181 6.46 -1.81 23.90
CA ASP A 181 6.40 -0.35 23.82
C ASP A 181 6.55 0.33 25.19
N ALA A 182 5.98 -0.24 26.26
CA ALA A 182 6.00 0.34 27.60
C ALA A 182 7.33 0.21 28.36
N ASN A 183 8.26 -0.66 27.93
CA ASN A 183 9.53 -0.88 28.63
C ASN A 183 10.60 0.15 28.19
N PRO A 184 10.91 1.20 28.99
CA PRO A 184 11.97 2.14 28.63
C PRO A 184 13.31 1.41 28.75
N ARG A 185 14.04 1.28 27.64
CA ARG A 185 15.44 0.87 27.71
C ARG A 185 16.29 2.04 28.15
#